data_AF-A0A524HJS1-F1
#
_entry.id   AF-A0A524HJS1-F1
#
_cell.length_a   1.000
_cell.length_b   1.000
_cell.length_c   1.000
_cell.angle_alpha   90.00
_cell.angle_beta   90.00
_cell.angle_gamma   90.00
#
_symmetry.space_group_name_H-M   'P 1'
#
loop_
_entity.id
_entity.type
_entity.pdbx_description
1 polymer ?
#
loop_
_entity_poly.entity_id
_entity_poly.type
_entity_poly.pdbx_seq_one_letter_code
_entity_poly.pdbx_strand_id
1 'polypeptide(L)'
;MKKSLIQLLAAGVIYCIFSIYLYQPYFYRFSTSEYLPVMNCVLGAMGCFILSRRWTTSFWGAFFSGALYGFGPFMLSLGIWHGMAGLLAAAVPWLFLPAAYGPTEKLHWTRIPLSVLPFLAIILFFQAGANSGFYPVATQAKLRTADLASVIVPLVSAKRQLNLVGFYHVPLAVMVMGFAMLIKARRKAVMAVLVAGVILPFCNSFLEVSPIMWWSIAAVCCSIIAGAGLQGILCAGFADRKWILASAILSMSLTIISLLLATKYFDFFFSAADGYAKLMVQSGKMYLLGGLAAGIIFFLTKTGSRMHWVRIVILCSALAVDIFLSAGIIIDQIFKL
;
A
#
# COMPACT_ATOMS: atom_id res chain seq x y z
N MET A 1 -2.84 19.17 -21.58
CA MET A 1 -1.80 18.10 -21.56
C MET A 1 -0.55 18.46 -20.75
N LYS A 2 0.08 19.63 -20.94
CA LYS A 2 1.37 19.98 -20.28
C LYS A 2 1.42 19.76 -18.75
N LYS A 3 0.39 20.20 -18.01
CA LYS A 3 0.35 20.04 -16.53
C LYS A 3 0.34 18.58 -16.06
N SER A 4 -0.33 17.68 -16.78
CA SER A 4 -0.39 16.26 -16.41
C SER A 4 0.95 15.56 -16.63
N LEU A 5 1.67 15.94 -17.70
CA LEU A 5 3.00 15.41 -17.97
C LEU A 5 4.00 15.86 -16.91
N ILE A 6 3.98 17.14 -16.53
CA ILE A 6 4.86 17.67 -15.47
C ILE A 6 4.62 16.94 -14.14
N GLN A 7 3.35 16.71 -13.77
CA GLN A 7 3.01 15.97 -12.56
C GLN A 7 3.50 14.52 -12.61
N LEU A 8 3.37 13.86 -13.76
CA LEU A 8 3.86 12.50 -13.95
C LEU A 8 5.39 12.43 -13.82
N LEU A 9 6.11 13.35 -14.48
CA LEU A 9 7.56 13.44 -14.40
C LEU A 9 8.03 13.73 -12.98
N ALA A 10 7.39 14.67 -12.29
CA ALA A 10 7.71 15.00 -10.91
C ALA A 10 7.52 13.79 -9.98
N ALA A 11 6.39 13.07 -10.09
CA ALA A 11 6.15 11.85 -9.32
C ALA A 11 7.21 10.78 -9.63
N GLY A 12 7.53 10.55 -10.90
CA GLY A 12 8.54 9.59 -11.32
C GLY A 12 9.93 9.91 -10.77
N VAL A 13 10.37 11.17 -10.85
CA VAL A 13 11.66 11.61 -10.29
C VAL A 13 11.70 11.39 -8.78
N ILE A 14 10.63 11.76 -8.05
CA ILE A 14 10.57 11.56 -6.60
C ILE A 14 10.60 10.07 -6.24
N TYR A 15 9.87 9.21 -6.97
CA TYR A 15 9.91 7.76 -6.74
C TYR A 15 11.30 7.18 -7.05
N CYS A 16 11.97 7.61 -8.12
CA CYS A 16 13.34 7.18 -8.41
C CYS A 16 14.31 7.59 -7.30
N ILE A 17 14.27 8.85 -6.87
CA ILE A 17 15.12 9.35 -5.78
C ILE A 17 14.85 8.57 -4.50
N PHE A 18 13.57 8.34 -4.16
CA PHE A 18 13.21 7.62 -2.95
C PHE A 18 13.62 6.15 -3.00
N SER A 19 13.48 5.48 -4.16
CA SER A 19 13.96 4.11 -4.37
C SER A 19 15.47 4.02 -4.23
N ILE A 20 16.22 4.93 -4.89
CA ILE A 20 17.68 4.99 -4.76
C ILE A 20 18.06 5.24 -3.29
N TYR A 21 17.43 6.19 -2.62
CA TYR A 21 17.70 6.47 -1.21
C TYR A 21 17.50 5.23 -0.32
N LEU A 22 16.41 4.48 -0.51
CA LEU A 22 16.12 3.29 0.29
C LEU A 22 17.14 2.17 0.08
N TYR A 23 17.57 1.94 -1.17
CA TYR A 23 18.41 0.80 -1.53
C TYR A 23 19.91 1.12 -1.64
N GLN A 24 20.30 2.40 -1.72
CA GLN A 24 21.69 2.84 -1.84
C GLN A 24 22.62 2.21 -0.79
N PRO A 25 22.22 2.07 0.50
CA PRO A 25 23.08 1.43 1.50
C PRO A 25 23.43 -0.02 1.18
N TYR A 26 22.72 -0.68 0.27
CA TYR A 26 22.85 -2.11 -0.04
C TYR A 26 23.46 -2.38 -1.42
N PHE A 27 23.63 -1.36 -2.28
CA PHE A 27 24.10 -1.53 -3.65
C PHE A 27 25.46 -2.22 -3.78
N TYR A 28 26.34 -2.10 -2.78
CA TYR A 28 27.65 -2.77 -2.81
C TYR A 28 27.55 -4.30 -2.73
N ARG A 29 26.40 -4.84 -2.29
CA ARG A 29 26.12 -6.29 -2.24
C ARG A 29 25.35 -6.78 -3.45
N PHE A 30 24.81 -5.88 -4.27
CA PHE A 30 23.85 -6.25 -5.31
C PHE A 30 24.54 -6.85 -6.53
N SER A 31 24.10 -8.05 -6.88
CA SER A 31 24.20 -8.65 -8.20
C SER A 31 23.19 -8.03 -9.17
N THR A 32 23.33 -8.31 -10.46
CA THR A 32 22.49 -7.72 -11.52
C THR A 32 20.97 -7.92 -11.29
N SER A 33 20.57 -9.06 -10.73
CA SER A 33 19.16 -9.36 -10.45
C SER A 33 18.61 -8.63 -9.22
N GLU A 34 19.48 -8.23 -8.28
CA GLU A 34 19.09 -7.53 -7.05
C GLU A 34 18.81 -6.04 -7.27
N TYR A 35 19.11 -5.51 -8.46
CA TYR A 35 18.63 -4.20 -8.89
C TYR A 35 17.15 -4.22 -9.32
N LEU A 36 16.56 -5.39 -9.60
CA LEU A 36 15.16 -5.50 -10.02
C LEU A 36 14.18 -4.97 -8.96
N PRO A 37 14.29 -5.31 -7.65
CA PRO A 37 13.47 -4.70 -6.60
C PRO A 37 13.41 -3.16 -6.65
N VAL A 38 14.54 -2.50 -6.91
CA VAL A 38 14.65 -1.03 -7.02
C VAL A 38 13.77 -0.51 -8.16
N MET A 39 13.86 -1.16 -9.33
CA MET A 39 13.06 -0.82 -10.51
C MET A 39 11.58 -1.16 -10.31
N ASN A 40 11.28 -2.31 -9.71
CA ASN A 40 9.93 -2.79 -9.47
C ASN A 40 9.14 -1.81 -8.59
N CYS A 41 9.76 -1.27 -7.53
CA CYS A 41 9.13 -0.26 -6.67
C CYS A 41 8.72 0.98 -7.47
N VAL A 42 9.62 1.49 -8.33
CA VAL A 42 9.34 2.66 -9.18
C VAL A 42 8.25 2.36 -10.21
N LEU A 43 8.33 1.22 -10.90
CA LEU A 43 7.35 0.81 -11.91
C LEU A 43 5.96 0.60 -11.30
N GLY A 44 5.88 -0.07 -10.14
CA GLY A 44 4.65 -0.26 -9.40
C GLY A 44 4.07 1.09 -8.96
N ALA A 45 4.89 1.97 -8.37
CA ALA A 45 4.46 3.28 -7.92
C ALA A 45 3.94 4.15 -9.08
N MET A 46 4.64 4.15 -10.22
CA MET A 46 4.24 4.88 -11.42
C MET A 46 2.94 4.35 -12.02
N GLY A 47 2.81 3.03 -12.14
CA GLY A 47 1.58 2.40 -12.64
C GLY A 47 0.38 2.75 -11.75
N CYS A 48 0.55 2.63 -10.43
CA CYS A 48 -0.52 2.93 -9.48
C CYS A 48 -0.82 4.44 -9.42
N PHE A 49 0.19 5.31 -9.55
CA PHE A 49 0.00 6.75 -9.71
C PHE A 49 -0.90 7.06 -10.91
N ILE A 50 -0.55 6.57 -12.11
CA ILE A 50 -1.33 6.80 -13.33
C ILE A 50 -2.74 6.25 -13.17
N LEU A 51 -2.87 4.99 -12.73
CA LEU A 51 -4.16 4.32 -12.55
C LEU A 51 -5.07 5.07 -11.57
N SER A 52 -4.52 5.55 -10.45
CA SER A 52 -5.28 6.27 -9.42
C SER A 52 -5.84 7.62 -9.91
N ARG A 53 -5.26 8.24 -10.95
CA ARG A 53 -5.77 9.49 -11.55
C ARG A 53 -7.19 9.35 -12.11
N ARG A 54 -7.66 8.12 -12.36
CA ARG A 54 -9.03 7.86 -12.79
C ARG A 54 -10.05 8.22 -11.71
N TRP A 55 -9.66 8.09 -10.44
CA TRP A 55 -10.53 8.24 -9.27
C TRP A 55 -10.11 9.37 -8.33
N THR A 56 -8.89 9.86 -8.46
CA THR A 56 -8.33 10.97 -7.70
C THR A 56 -7.96 12.12 -8.63
N THR A 57 -8.47 13.31 -8.35
CA THR A 57 -8.14 14.52 -9.13
C THR A 57 -6.95 15.26 -8.53
N SER A 58 -6.68 15.09 -7.24
CA SER A 58 -5.55 15.71 -6.55
C SER A 58 -4.22 15.03 -6.92
N PHE A 59 -3.16 15.83 -7.07
CA PHE A 59 -1.82 15.31 -7.28
C PHE A 59 -1.37 14.45 -6.09
N TRP A 60 -1.56 14.96 -4.86
CA TRP A 60 -1.16 14.28 -3.63
C TRP A 60 -1.89 12.95 -3.42
N GLY A 61 -3.19 12.87 -3.68
CA GLY A 61 -3.93 11.61 -3.62
C GLY A 61 -3.35 10.54 -4.55
N ALA A 62 -3.05 10.92 -5.79
CA ALA A 62 -2.44 10.01 -6.75
C ALA A 62 -0.99 9.66 -6.40
N PHE A 63 -0.21 10.65 -5.95
CA PHE A 63 1.18 10.49 -5.52
C PHE A 63 1.29 9.49 -4.36
N PHE A 64 0.49 9.67 -3.30
CA PHE A 64 0.51 8.71 -2.20
C PHE A 64 -0.11 7.36 -2.57
N SER A 65 -1.06 7.28 -3.52
CA SER A 65 -1.50 5.97 -4.05
C SER A 65 -0.32 5.21 -4.67
N GLY A 66 0.46 5.88 -5.51
CA GLY A 66 1.67 5.31 -6.11
C GLY A 66 2.68 4.90 -5.04
N ALA A 67 3.01 5.82 -4.13
CA ALA A 67 3.98 5.55 -3.07
C ALA A 67 3.58 4.37 -2.18
N LEU A 68 2.31 4.29 -1.79
CA LEU A 68 1.80 3.19 -0.94
C LEU A 68 1.79 1.84 -1.63
N TYR A 69 1.63 1.80 -2.95
CA TYR A 69 1.72 0.55 -3.68
C TYR A 69 3.18 0.15 -3.90
N GLY A 70 3.97 1.02 -4.54
CA GLY A 70 5.34 0.69 -4.96
C GLY A 70 6.34 0.60 -3.82
N PHE A 71 6.14 1.35 -2.74
CA PHE A 71 6.97 1.31 -1.55
C PHE A 71 6.21 0.81 -0.32
N GLY A 72 5.07 0.13 -0.50
CA GLY A 72 4.29 -0.42 0.61
C GLY A 72 4.91 -1.71 1.17
N PRO A 73 4.52 -2.14 2.39
CA PRO A 73 5.06 -3.34 3.02
C PRO A 73 5.00 -4.58 2.13
N PHE A 74 3.89 -4.77 1.40
CA PHE A 74 3.73 -5.86 0.45
C PHE A 74 4.79 -5.85 -0.65
N MET A 75 4.91 -4.74 -1.36
CA MET A 75 5.84 -4.65 -2.49
C MET A 75 7.29 -4.79 -2.04
N LEU A 76 7.67 -4.18 -0.92
CA LEU A 76 9.00 -4.31 -0.35
C LEU A 76 9.28 -5.75 0.10
N SER A 77 8.30 -6.43 0.72
CA SER A 77 8.45 -7.83 1.14
C SER A 77 8.67 -8.79 -0.01
N LEU A 78 8.26 -8.44 -1.24
CA LEU A 78 8.58 -9.27 -2.40
C LEU A 78 10.08 -9.35 -2.70
N GLY A 79 10.89 -8.46 -2.11
CA GLY A 79 12.34 -8.51 -2.17
C GLY A 79 12.98 -9.72 -1.47
N ILE A 80 12.26 -10.43 -0.60
CA ILE A 80 12.74 -11.71 -0.03
C ILE A 80 12.67 -12.87 -1.04
N TRP A 81 11.87 -12.70 -2.10
CA TRP A 81 11.67 -13.68 -3.15
C TRP A 81 12.50 -13.32 -4.39
N HIS A 82 12.32 -14.07 -5.47
CA HIS A 82 12.97 -13.73 -6.73
C HIS A 82 12.49 -12.37 -7.25
N GLY A 83 13.38 -11.54 -7.80
CA GLY A 83 13.04 -10.19 -8.30
C GLY A 83 11.93 -10.14 -9.36
N MET A 84 11.66 -11.26 -10.02
CA MET A 84 10.52 -11.42 -10.95
C MET A 84 9.15 -11.41 -10.26
N ALA A 85 9.05 -11.81 -8.98
CA ALA A 85 7.84 -11.69 -8.19
C ALA A 85 7.42 -10.22 -8.05
N GLY A 86 8.40 -9.38 -7.71
CA GLY A 86 8.23 -7.93 -7.66
C GLY A 86 7.86 -7.35 -9.02
N LEU A 87 8.45 -7.83 -10.12
CA LEU A 87 8.13 -7.33 -11.47
C LEU A 87 6.69 -7.66 -11.86
N LEU A 88 6.23 -8.90 -11.57
CA LEU A 88 4.85 -9.31 -11.80
C LEU A 88 3.87 -8.46 -11.00
N ALA A 89 4.16 -8.20 -9.71
CA ALA A 89 3.37 -7.28 -8.92
C ALA A 89 3.39 -5.87 -9.53
N ALA A 90 4.57 -5.31 -9.85
CA ALA A 90 4.71 -3.99 -10.45
C ALA A 90 3.88 -3.81 -11.73
N ALA A 91 3.67 -4.88 -12.51
CA ALA A 91 2.87 -4.89 -13.73
C ALA A 91 1.34 -4.78 -13.48
N VAL A 92 0.84 -5.24 -12.33
CA VAL A 92 -0.61 -5.26 -12.00
C VAL A 92 -1.32 -3.92 -12.21
N PRO A 93 -0.84 -2.77 -11.68
CA PRO A 93 -1.53 -1.50 -11.92
C PRO A 93 -1.51 -1.08 -13.40
N TRP A 94 -0.49 -1.45 -14.17
CA TRP A 94 -0.44 -1.18 -15.62
C TRP A 94 -1.49 -1.99 -16.39
N LEU A 95 -1.69 -3.25 -15.99
CA LEU A 95 -2.68 -4.14 -16.60
C LEU A 95 -4.13 -3.70 -16.34
N PHE A 96 -4.37 -2.92 -15.30
CA PHE A 96 -5.68 -2.28 -15.06
C PHE A 96 -5.91 -1.02 -15.90
N LEU A 97 -4.89 -0.41 -16.50
CA LEU A 97 -5.04 0.85 -17.26
C LEU A 97 -6.02 0.73 -18.45
N PRO A 98 -5.97 -0.33 -19.29
CA PRO A 98 -6.94 -0.49 -20.39
C PRO A 98 -8.39 -0.56 -19.89
N ALA A 99 -8.64 -1.23 -18.76
CA ALA A 99 -9.98 -1.31 -18.18
C ALA A 99 -10.45 0.05 -17.61
N ALA A 100 -9.54 0.80 -16.99
CA ALA A 100 -9.84 2.07 -16.35
C ALA A 100 -10.04 3.24 -17.33
N TYR A 101 -9.26 3.25 -18.43
CA TYR A 101 -9.21 4.33 -19.42
C TYR A 101 -9.77 3.95 -20.81
N GLY A 102 -10.21 2.70 -21.00
CA GLY A 102 -10.77 2.23 -22.27
C GLY A 102 -12.03 3.00 -22.72
N PRO A 103 -12.41 2.87 -24.00
CA PRO A 103 -13.42 3.70 -24.66
C PRO A 103 -14.78 3.69 -23.93
N THR A 104 -15.41 4.86 -23.86
CA THR A 104 -16.64 5.12 -23.09
C THR A 104 -17.94 4.82 -23.83
N GLU A 105 -17.98 4.91 -25.16
CA GLU A 105 -19.26 5.16 -25.83
C GLU A 105 -19.98 3.93 -26.41
N LYS A 106 -19.30 2.82 -26.76
CA LYS A 106 -19.99 1.65 -27.37
C LYS A 106 -19.54 0.28 -26.88
N LEU A 107 -18.50 0.19 -26.05
CA LEU A 107 -17.83 -1.08 -25.75
C LEU A 107 -17.72 -1.36 -24.24
N HIS A 108 -18.75 -0.99 -23.47
CA HIS A 108 -18.78 -1.23 -22.01
C HIS A 108 -18.50 -2.70 -21.64
N TRP A 109 -18.97 -3.65 -22.46
CA TRP A 109 -18.72 -5.08 -22.29
C TRP A 109 -17.24 -5.46 -22.37
N THR A 110 -16.40 -4.71 -23.08
CA THR A 110 -14.95 -4.98 -23.16
C THR A 110 -14.17 -4.56 -21.92
N ARG A 111 -14.74 -3.71 -21.06
CA ARG A 111 -14.07 -3.34 -19.80
C ARG A 111 -14.01 -4.51 -18.82
N ILE A 112 -14.98 -5.42 -18.87
CA ILE A 112 -15.03 -6.60 -18.01
C ILE A 112 -13.84 -7.53 -18.30
N PRO A 113 -13.61 -8.05 -19.54
CA PRO A 113 -12.45 -8.88 -19.81
C PRO A 113 -11.14 -8.13 -19.61
N LEU A 114 -11.08 -6.82 -19.93
CA LEU A 114 -9.89 -6.01 -19.65
C LEU A 114 -9.59 -5.90 -18.14
N SER A 115 -10.60 -5.93 -17.27
CA SER A 115 -10.39 -5.93 -15.80
C SER A 115 -9.87 -7.26 -15.26
N VAL A 116 -10.00 -8.34 -16.03
CA VAL A 116 -9.48 -9.68 -15.70
C VAL A 116 -8.02 -9.84 -16.14
N LEU A 117 -7.48 -8.96 -16.99
CA LEU A 117 -6.09 -9.00 -17.46
C LEU A 117 -5.03 -9.21 -16.36
N PRO A 118 -5.04 -8.49 -15.22
CA PRO A 118 -4.05 -8.73 -14.18
C PRO A 118 -4.14 -10.15 -13.60
N PHE A 119 -5.34 -10.72 -13.50
CA PHE A 119 -5.51 -12.09 -13.03
C PHE A 119 -4.93 -13.09 -14.03
N LEU A 120 -5.25 -12.90 -15.32
CA LEU A 120 -4.78 -13.74 -16.41
C LEU A 120 -3.24 -13.65 -16.54
N ALA A 121 -2.66 -12.47 -16.41
CA ALA A 121 -1.21 -12.28 -16.47
C ALA A 121 -0.49 -13.01 -15.32
N ILE A 122 -1.04 -12.98 -14.10
CA ILE A 122 -0.49 -13.74 -12.97
C ILE A 122 -0.53 -15.25 -13.27
N ILE A 123 -1.67 -15.78 -13.77
CA ILE A 123 -1.80 -17.20 -14.12
C ILE A 123 -0.79 -17.59 -15.19
N LEU A 124 -0.76 -16.85 -16.31
CA LEU A 124 0.13 -17.15 -17.43
C LEU A 124 1.60 -17.06 -17.03
N PHE A 125 1.97 -16.12 -16.16
CA PHE A 125 3.33 -16.01 -15.67
C PHE A 125 3.75 -17.26 -14.88
N PHE A 126 2.90 -17.73 -13.96
CA PHE A 126 3.21 -18.94 -13.18
C PHE A 126 3.18 -20.20 -14.02
N GLN A 127 2.28 -20.31 -15.01
CA GLN A 127 2.25 -21.45 -15.92
C GLN A 127 3.49 -21.50 -16.84
N ALA A 128 3.91 -20.36 -17.38
CA ALA A 128 5.14 -20.27 -18.16
C ALA A 128 6.38 -20.59 -17.32
N GLY A 129 6.39 -20.12 -16.06
CA GLY A 129 7.43 -20.44 -15.08
C GLY A 129 7.47 -21.93 -14.75
N ALA A 130 6.32 -22.54 -14.48
CA ALA A 130 6.18 -23.97 -14.18
C ALA A 130 6.76 -24.87 -15.28
N ASN A 131 6.48 -24.56 -16.55
CA ASN A 131 7.05 -25.28 -17.70
C ASN A 131 8.59 -25.22 -17.75
N SER A 132 9.18 -24.21 -17.12
CA SER A 132 10.63 -24.01 -17.03
C SER A 132 11.21 -24.41 -15.67
N GLY A 133 10.40 -24.97 -14.76
CA GLY A 133 10.79 -25.25 -13.37
C GLY A 133 11.06 -24.00 -12.51
N PHE A 134 10.64 -22.83 -12.98
CA PHE A 134 10.90 -21.54 -12.33
C PHE A 134 9.66 -21.01 -11.62
N TYR A 135 9.74 -20.88 -10.30
CA TYR A 135 8.67 -20.31 -9.47
C TYR A 135 9.19 -19.05 -8.78
N PRO A 136 8.72 -17.84 -9.15
CA PRO A 136 9.22 -16.59 -8.59
C PRO A 136 8.92 -16.46 -7.09
N VAL A 137 7.86 -17.14 -6.64
CA VAL A 137 7.42 -17.26 -5.25
C VAL A 137 6.98 -18.71 -5.03
N ALA A 138 7.25 -19.27 -3.86
CA ALA A 138 6.82 -20.63 -3.53
C ALA A 138 5.30 -20.79 -3.70
N THR A 139 4.87 -21.83 -4.41
CA THR A 139 3.45 -22.12 -4.67
C THR A 139 2.67 -22.42 -3.39
N GLN A 140 3.36 -22.87 -2.35
CA GLN A 140 2.81 -23.13 -1.01
C GLN A 140 2.77 -21.88 -0.11
N ALA A 141 3.27 -20.73 -0.58
CA ALA A 141 3.23 -19.47 0.18
C ALA A 141 1.81 -18.92 0.23
N LYS A 142 1.07 -19.38 1.24
CA LYS A 142 -0.31 -18.99 1.52
C LYS A 142 -0.36 -17.94 2.63
N LEU A 143 -1.30 -16.99 2.52
CA LEU A 143 -1.59 -16.09 3.62
C LEU A 143 -2.32 -16.83 4.74
N ARG A 144 -1.71 -16.84 5.93
CA ARG A 144 -2.33 -17.32 7.15
C ARG A 144 -3.16 -16.19 7.75
N THR A 145 -4.16 -16.54 8.56
CA THR A 145 -4.93 -15.55 9.34
C THR A 145 -4.02 -14.74 10.27
N ALA A 146 -2.92 -15.33 10.75
CA ALA A 146 -1.89 -14.63 11.51
C ALA A 146 -1.18 -13.54 10.70
N ASP A 147 -1.07 -13.67 9.38
CA ASP A 147 -0.43 -12.67 8.52
C ASP A 147 -1.29 -11.41 8.39
N LEU A 148 -2.60 -11.48 8.66
CA LEU A 148 -3.46 -10.30 8.77
C LEU A 148 -3.06 -9.39 9.93
N ALA A 149 -2.33 -9.89 10.92
CA ALA A 149 -1.76 -9.03 11.95
C ALA A 149 -0.81 -7.98 11.35
N SER A 150 -0.19 -8.25 10.19
CA SER A 150 0.67 -7.28 9.49
C SER A 150 -0.09 -6.03 9.04
N VAL A 151 -1.43 -6.09 8.93
CA VAL A 151 -2.26 -4.90 8.69
C VAL A 151 -2.17 -3.94 9.87
N ILE A 152 -2.07 -4.44 11.10
CA ILE A 152 -2.03 -3.62 12.32
C ILE A 152 -0.59 -3.37 12.79
N VAL A 153 0.32 -4.31 12.57
CA VAL A 153 1.70 -4.24 13.08
C VAL A 153 2.72 -4.63 12.00
N PRO A 154 2.78 -3.88 10.88
CA PRO A 154 3.61 -4.24 9.73
C PRO A 154 5.09 -4.40 10.08
N LEU A 155 5.61 -3.57 11.00
CA LEU A 155 7.01 -3.61 11.41
C LEU A 155 7.39 -4.88 12.18
N VAL A 156 6.50 -5.37 13.05
CA VAL A 156 6.73 -6.61 13.80
C VAL A 156 6.64 -7.82 12.88
N SER A 157 5.72 -7.81 11.93
CA SER A 157 5.62 -8.86 10.91
C SER A 157 6.88 -8.93 10.06
N ALA A 158 7.50 -7.78 9.72
CA ALA A 158 8.74 -7.74 8.93
C ALA A 158 9.87 -8.47 9.65
N LYS A 159 10.03 -8.20 10.94
CA LYS A 159 11.04 -8.88 11.76
C LYS A 159 10.79 -10.38 11.91
N ARG A 160 9.53 -10.83 11.87
CA ARG A 160 9.17 -12.26 11.95
C ARG A 160 9.26 -12.98 10.60
N GLN A 161 9.70 -12.30 9.53
CA GLN A 161 9.69 -12.83 8.16
C GLN A 161 8.31 -13.34 7.74
N LEU A 162 7.24 -12.76 8.30
CA LEU A 162 5.89 -13.04 7.85
C LEU A 162 5.64 -12.31 6.53
N ASN A 163 4.73 -12.86 5.73
CA ASN A 163 4.24 -12.19 4.54
C ASN A 163 3.68 -10.81 4.93
N LEU A 164 4.22 -9.72 4.39
CA LEU A 164 3.77 -8.37 4.73
C LEU A 164 2.60 -8.00 3.84
N VAL A 165 1.41 -8.19 4.37
CA VAL A 165 0.16 -7.99 3.65
C VAL A 165 -0.42 -6.59 3.95
N GLY A 166 0.11 -5.93 4.98
CA GLY A 166 -0.40 -4.66 5.50
C GLY A 166 -0.04 -3.40 4.71
N PHE A 167 -0.61 -2.30 5.20
CA PHE A 167 -0.28 -0.92 4.83
C PHE A 167 0.42 -0.25 5.99
N TYR A 168 1.02 0.92 5.74
CA TYR A 168 1.54 1.74 6.81
C TYR A 168 0.43 2.29 7.71
N HIS A 169 0.84 2.80 8.86
CA HIS A 169 -0.03 3.15 10.00
C HIS A 169 -0.96 4.33 9.70
N VAL A 170 -0.43 5.42 9.14
CA VAL A 170 -1.17 6.64 8.77
C VAL A 170 -2.12 6.39 7.58
N PRO A 171 -1.72 5.66 6.52
CA PRO A 171 -2.62 5.27 5.42
C PRO A 171 -3.91 4.59 5.84
N LEU A 172 -3.90 3.78 6.90
CA LEU A 172 -5.11 3.11 7.39
C LEU A 172 -6.19 4.12 7.79
N ALA A 173 -5.78 5.25 8.39
CA ALA A 173 -6.70 6.33 8.74
C ALA A 173 -7.37 6.90 7.50
N VAL A 174 -6.59 7.22 6.46
CA VAL A 174 -7.14 7.80 5.23
C VAL A 174 -7.99 6.79 4.45
N MET A 175 -7.67 5.49 4.53
CA MET A 175 -8.46 4.43 3.91
C MET A 175 -9.90 4.39 4.43
N VAL A 176 -10.17 4.72 5.70
CA VAL A 176 -11.54 4.81 6.24
C VAL A 176 -12.39 5.78 5.41
N MET A 177 -11.88 6.99 5.17
CA MET A 177 -12.54 7.98 4.32
C MET A 177 -12.66 7.47 2.87
N GLY A 178 -11.60 6.84 2.35
CA GLY A 178 -11.60 6.27 1.01
C GLY A 178 -12.68 5.21 0.79
N PHE A 179 -12.86 4.32 1.76
CA PHE A 179 -13.91 3.30 1.75
C PHE A 179 -15.30 3.91 1.82
N ALA A 180 -15.51 4.91 2.69
CA ALA A 180 -16.77 5.63 2.76
C ALA A 180 -17.13 6.27 1.40
N MET A 181 -16.15 6.90 0.75
CA MET A 181 -16.30 7.45 -0.60
C MET A 181 -16.59 6.38 -1.65
N LEU A 182 -15.92 5.23 -1.58
CA LEU A 182 -16.12 4.11 -2.51
C LEU A 182 -17.55 3.57 -2.44
N ILE A 183 -18.06 3.35 -1.23
CA ILE A 183 -19.43 2.89 -0.96
C ILE A 183 -20.43 3.94 -1.45
N LYS A 184 -20.23 5.21 -1.08
CA LYS A 184 -21.12 6.32 -1.47
C LYS A 184 -21.17 6.51 -2.99
N ALA A 185 -20.05 6.31 -3.68
CA ALA A 185 -19.95 6.39 -5.14
C ALA A 185 -20.45 5.13 -5.87
N ARG A 186 -20.90 4.08 -5.14
CA ARG A 186 -21.47 2.83 -5.69
C ARG A 186 -20.59 2.17 -6.75
N ARG A 187 -19.25 2.21 -6.59
CA ARG A 187 -18.30 1.64 -7.56
C ARG A 187 -18.20 0.12 -7.41
N LYS A 188 -19.28 -0.59 -7.77
CA LYS A 188 -19.43 -2.05 -7.59
C LYS A 188 -18.29 -2.86 -8.21
N ALA A 189 -17.82 -2.49 -9.40
CA ALA A 189 -16.72 -3.19 -10.07
C ALA A 189 -15.41 -3.15 -9.27
N VAL A 190 -15.04 -1.97 -8.73
CA VAL A 190 -13.83 -1.84 -7.89
C VAL A 190 -13.98 -2.62 -6.60
N MET A 191 -15.17 -2.62 -5.99
CA MET A 191 -15.44 -3.44 -4.80
C MET A 191 -15.34 -4.93 -5.10
N ALA A 192 -15.84 -5.40 -6.24
CA ALA A 192 -15.74 -6.80 -6.64
C ALA A 192 -14.27 -7.23 -6.86
N VAL A 193 -13.47 -6.41 -7.54
CA VAL A 193 -12.03 -6.67 -7.74
C VAL A 193 -11.28 -6.70 -6.41
N LEU A 194 -11.59 -5.75 -5.50
CA LEU A 194 -11.00 -5.74 -4.17
C LEU A 194 -11.35 -7.00 -3.37
N VAL A 195 -12.63 -7.40 -3.36
CA VAL A 195 -13.08 -8.60 -2.65
C VAL A 195 -12.40 -9.84 -3.22
N ALA A 196 -12.32 -9.98 -4.54
CA ALA A 196 -11.61 -11.09 -5.18
C ALA A 196 -10.12 -11.10 -4.79
N GLY A 197 -9.44 -9.95 -4.87
CA GLY A 197 -8.02 -9.81 -4.49
C GLY A 197 -7.75 -10.09 -3.01
N VAL A 198 -8.73 -9.90 -2.13
CA VAL A 198 -8.62 -10.22 -0.69
C VAL A 198 -8.88 -11.70 -0.43
N ILE A 199 -9.85 -12.33 -1.11
CA ILE A 199 -10.23 -13.73 -0.87
C ILE A 199 -9.20 -14.72 -1.45
N LEU A 200 -8.76 -14.50 -2.69
CA LEU A 200 -7.90 -15.44 -3.42
C LEU A 200 -6.58 -15.80 -2.69
N PRO A 201 -5.89 -14.90 -1.97
CA PRO A 201 -4.72 -15.23 -1.17
C PRO A 201 -4.95 -16.25 -0.03
N PHE A 202 -6.19 -16.41 0.44
CA PHE A 202 -6.57 -17.39 1.46
C PHE A 202 -7.08 -18.70 0.86
N CYS A 203 -7.22 -18.78 -0.46
CA CYS A 203 -7.50 -20.02 -1.16
C CYS A 203 -6.23 -20.89 -1.26
N ASN A 204 -6.40 -22.17 -1.55
CA ASN A 204 -5.27 -23.01 -1.91
C ASN A 204 -4.69 -22.59 -3.26
N SER A 205 -3.44 -22.95 -3.54
CA SER A 205 -2.82 -22.73 -4.85
C SER A 205 -3.75 -23.24 -5.94
N PHE A 206 -4.09 -22.35 -6.88
CA PHE A 206 -4.92 -22.64 -8.04
C PHE A 206 -4.08 -22.41 -9.29
N LEU A 207 -4.00 -23.42 -10.17
CA LEU A 207 -3.16 -23.39 -11.37
C LEU A 207 -1.68 -23.07 -11.08
N GLU A 208 -1.15 -23.62 -9.98
CA GLU A 208 0.22 -23.40 -9.52
C GLU A 208 0.57 -21.94 -9.19
N VAL A 209 -0.43 -21.06 -9.11
CA VAL A 209 -0.22 -19.67 -8.71
C VAL A 209 -0.03 -19.60 -7.20
N SER A 210 1.08 -19.00 -6.77
CA SER A 210 1.31 -18.70 -5.36
C SER A 210 0.22 -17.77 -4.82
N PRO A 211 -0.54 -18.17 -3.77
CA PRO A 211 -1.68 -17.40 -3.29
C PRO A 211 -1.33 -15.94 -2.92
N ILE A 212 -0.14 -15.70 -2.39
CA ILE A 212 0.32 -14.36 -2.01
C ILE A 212 0.34 -13.36 -3.18
N MET A 213 0.54 -13.83 -4.42
CA MET A 213 0.59 -12.94 -5.58
C MET A 213 -0.77 -12.34 -5.89
N TRP A 214 -1.88 -12.99 -5.53
CA TRP A 214 -3.22 -12.40 -5.66
C TRP A 214 -3.39 -11.15 -4.79
N TRP A 215 -2.64 -11.04 -3.69
CA TRP A 215 -2.71 -9.88 -2.80
C TRP A 215 -2.22 -8.60 -3.49
N SER A 216 -1.39 -8.70 -4.53
CA SER A 216 -0.98 -7.54 -5.33
C SER A 216 -2.17 -6.76 -5.89
N ILE A 217 -3.28 -7.44 -6.22
CA ILE A 217 -4.52 -6.82 -6.70
C ILE A 217 -5.21 -6.05 -5.58
N ALA A 218 -5.37 -6.66 -4.40
CA ALA A 218 -5.90 -5.98 -3.22
C ALA A 218 -5.02 -4.79 -2.83
N ALA A 219 -3.69 -4.94 -2.91
CA ALA A 219 -2.73 -3.90 -2.62
C ALA A 219 -2.88 -2.67 -3.53
N VAL A 220 -3.06 -2.87 -4.84
CA VAL A 220 -3.38 -1.77 -5.78
C VAL A 220 -4.68 -1.09 -5.38
N CYS A 221 -5.76 -1.86 -5.17
CA CYS A 221 -7.08 -1.30 -4.85
C CYS A 221 -7.06 -0.48 -3.55
N CYS A 222 -6.48 -1.03 -2.49
CA CYS A 222 -6.34 -0.35 -1.20
C CYS A 222 -5.45 0.90 -1.30
N SER A 223 -4.39 0.89 -2.10
CA SER A 223 -3.55 2.07 -2.32
C SER A 223 -4.33 3.20 -3.02
N ILE A 224 -5.15 2.87 -4.02
CA ILE A 224 -6.05 3.83 -4.70
C ILE A 224 -7.11 4.36 -3.73
N ILE A 225 -7.68 3.48 -2.89
CA ILE A 225 -8.65 3.86 -1.86
C ILE A 225 -7.99 4.81 -0.85
N ALA A 226 -6.76 4.56 -0.43
CA ALA A 226 -6.01 5.43 0.46
C ALA A 226 -5.82 6.83 -0.15
N GLY A 227 -5.41 6.91 -1.43
CA GLY A 227 -5.27 8.19 -2.12
C GLY A 227 -6.59 8.93 -2.34
N ALA A 228 -7.68 8.20 -2.62
CA ALA A 228 -9.02 8.78 -2.68
C ALA A 228 -9.46 9.30 -1.31
N GLY A 229 -9.14 8.57 -0.24
CA GLY A 229 -9.38 8.97 1.13
C GLY A 229 -8.59 10.21 1.54
N LEU A 230 -7.31 10.28 1.17
CA LEU A 230 -6.47 11.48 1.37
C LEU A 230 -7.12 12.69 0.69
N GLN A 231 -7.51 12.56 -0.58
CA GLN A 231 -8.24 13.62 -1.28
C GLN A 231 -9.56 13.97 -0.56
N GLY A 232 -10.30 12.97 -0.10
CA GLY A 232 -11.53 13.14 0.66
C GLY A 232 -11.33 14.00 1.92
N ILE A 233 -10.30 13.71 2.70
CA ILE A 233 -9.98 14.48 3.92
C ILE A 233 -9.51 15.90 3.57
N LEU A 234 -8.71 16.06 2.52
CA LEU A 234 -8.25 17.39 2.06
C LEU A 234 -9.41 18.29 1.60
N CYS A 235 -10.44 17.69 0.99
CA CYS A 235 -11.63 18.38 0.49
C CYS A 235 -12.80 18.37 1.48
N ALA A 236 -12.66 17.73 2.65
CA ALA A 236 -13.76 17.50 3.58
C ALA A 236 -14.41 18.79 4.06
N GLY A 237 -15.73 18.84 3.98
CA GLY A 237 -16.55 19.90 4.57
C GLY A 237 -17.08 19.52 5.96
N PHE A 238 -17.87 20.40 6.56
CA PHE A 238 -18.51 20.13 7.85
C PHE A 238 -19.35 18.84 7.85
N ALA A 239 -19.96 18.47 6.71
CA ALA A 239 -20.73 17.25 6.54
C ALA A 239 -19.88 15.97 6.71
N ASP A 240 -18.60 16.02 6.39
CA ASP A 240 -17.69 14.87 6.38
C ASP A 240 -16.98 14.68 7.74
N ARG A 241 -17.21 15.57 8.71
CA ARG A 241 -16.52 15.57 10.01
C ARG A 241 -16.61 14.24 10.77
N LYS A 242 -17.70 13.49 10.60
CA LYS A 242 -17.88 12.18 11.25
C LYS A 242 -16.88 11.14 10.73
N TRP A 243 -16.57 11.17 9.43
CA TRP A 243 -15.61 10.26 8.82
C TRP A 243 -14.17 10.60 9.19
N ILE A 244 -13.85 11.90 9.29
CA ILE A 244 -12.54 12.35 9.79
C ILE A 244 -12.37 11.93 11.26
N LEU A 245 -13.41 12.13 12.09
CA LEU A 245 -13.39 11.70 13.48
C LEU A 245 -13.24 10.18 13.60
N ALA A 246 -13.94 9.39 12.79
CA ALA A 246 -13.79 7.94 12.78
C ALA A 246 -12.35 7.51 12.43
N SER A 247 -11.72 8.20 11.46
CA SER A 247 -10.32 7.97 11.08
C SER A 247 -9.36 8.27 12.23
N ALA A 248 -9.59 9.37 12.96
CA ALA A 248 -8.82 9.75 14.14
C ALA A 248 -9.00 8.74 15.28
N ILE A 249 -10.25 8.35 15.61
CA ILE A 249 -10.57 7.36 16.65
C ILE A 249 -9.90 6.02 16.33
N LEU A 250 -10.02 5.54 15.09
CA LEU A 250 -9.37 4.30 14.67
C LEU A 250 -7.86 4.34 14.93
N SER A 251 -7.19 5.40 14.49
CA SER A 251 -5.74 5.56 14.67
C SER A 251 -5.34 5.64 16.15
N MET A 252 -6.10 6.36 16.97
CA MET A 252 -5.85 6.44 18.42
C MET A 252 -6.07 5.10 19.11
N SER A 253 -7.10 4.35 18.73
CA SER A 253 -7.33 2.99 19.24
C SER A 253 -6.18 2.05 18.88
N LEU A 254 -5.70 2.09 17.63
CA LEU A 254 -4.55 1.29 17.19
C LEU A 254 -3.25 1.71 17.89
N THR A 255 -3.11 2.99 18.25
CA THR A 255 -2.01 3.49 19.11
C THR A 255 -2.04 2.81 20.47
N ILE A 256 -3.19 2.85 21.15
CA ILE A 256 -3.36 2.25 22.49
C ILE A 256 -3.08 0.74 22.42
N ILE A 257 -3.67 0.04 21.44
CA ILE A 257 -3.44 -1.40 21.24
C ILE A 257 -1.96 -1.69 21.02
N SER A 258 -1.27 -0.93 20.17
CA SER A 258 0.16 -1.13 19.90
C SER A 258 1.02 -0.93 21.15
N LEU A 259 0.71 0.08 21.97
CA LEU A 259 1.44 0.35 23.21
C LEU A 259 1.17 -0.70 24.29
N LEU A 260 -0.07 -1.16 24.45
CA LEU A 260 -0.41 -2.26 25.36
C LEU A 260 0.23 -3.59 24.95
N LEU A 261 0.32 -3.84 23.64
CA LEU A 261 1.09 -4.98 23.14
C LEU A 261 2.58 -4.82 23.44
N ALA A 262 3.13 -3.61 23.30
CA ALA A 262 4.53 -3.34 23.61
C ALA A 262 4.86 -3.63 25.09
N THR A 263 4.03 -3.17 26.04
CA THR A 263 4.24 -3.45 27.47
C THR A 263 4.23 -4.94 27.74
N LYS A 264 3.27 -5.68 27.18
CA LYS A 264 3.21 -7.14 27.31
C LYS A 264 4.47 -7.84 26.76
N TYR A 265 5.07 -7.33 25.69
CA TYR A 265 6.32 -7.88 25.14
C TYR A 265 7.54 -7.52 25.99
N PHE A 266 7.58 -6.34 26.65
CA PHE A 266 8.66 -6.00 27.59
C PHE A 266 8.60 -6.88 28.86
N ASP A 267 7.40 -7.20 29.33
CA ASP A 267 7.21 -8.05 30.51
C ASP A 267 7.47 -9.55 30.22
N PHE A 268 7.46 -9.96 28.95
CA PHE A 268 7.63 -11.36 28.55
C PHE A 268 9.11 -11.78 28.51
N PHE A 269 9.50 -12.61 29.47
CA PHE A 269 10.74 -13.41 29.53
C PHE A 269 12.05 -12.62 29.31
N PHE A 270 12.63 -12.07 30.38
CA PHE A 270 14.01 -11.56 30.47
C PHE A 270 14.51 -10.79 29.22
N SER A 271 13.75 -9.80 28.71
CA SER A 271 14.17 -8.93 27.60
C SER A 271 14.37 -9.62 26.23
N ALA A 272 14.11 -10.93 26.12
CA ALA A 272 14.25 -11.68 24.86
C ALA A 272 13.34 -11.15 23.74
N ALA A 273 12.24 -10.48 24.09
CA ALA A 273 11.29 -9.85 23.17
C ALA A 273 11.46 -8.34 22.98
N ASP A 274 12.50 -7.71 23.55
CA ASP A 274 12.71 -6.25 23.51
C ASP A 274 12.69 -5.66 22.10
N GLY A 275 13.24 -6.39 21.14
CA GLY A 275 13.24 -5.95 19.76
C GLY A 275 11.84 -5.85 19.16
N TYR A 276 10.91 -6.73 19.54
CA TYR A 276 9.51 -6.64 19.10
C TYR A 276 8.77 -5.51 19.82
N ALA A 277 9.01 -5.35 21.12
CA ALA A 277 8.43 -4.28 21.91
C ALA A 277 8.82 -2.89 21.34
N LYS A 278 10.09 -2.70 20.97
CA LYS A 278 10.56 -1.45 20.30
C LYS A 278 9.82 -1.17 18.99
N LEU A 279 9.60 -2.19 18.15
CA LEU A 279 8.84 -2.04 16.90
C LEU A 279 7.35 -1.75 17.14
N MET A 280 6.77 -2.30 18.21
CA MET A 280 5.40 -1.97 18.63
C MET A 280 5.28 -0.53 19.13
N VAL A 281 6.24 -0.05 19.94
CA VAL A 281 6.32 1.37 20.35
C VAL A 281 6.42 2.27 19.12
N GLN A 282 7.25 1.91 18.14
CA GLN A 282 7.38 2.68 16.92
C GLN A 282 6.09 2.70 16.11
N SER A 283 5.40 1.56 16.00
CA SER A 283 4.08 1.47 15.37
C SER A 283 3.05 2.36 16.08
N GLY A 284 3.04 2.34 17.42
CA GLY A 284 2.20 3.23 18.23
C GLY A 284 2.47 4.70 17.95
N LYS A 285 3.75 5.12 17.82
CA LYS A 285 4.11 6.50 17.47
C LYS A 285 3.58 6.90 16.09
N MET A 286 3.63 6.01 15.09
CA MET A 286 3.10 6.31 13.75
C MET A 286 1.58 6.39 13.73
N TYR A 287 0.88 5.50 14.46
CA TYR A 287 -0.57 5.61 14.64
C TYR A 287 -0.97 6.89 15.36
N LEU A 288 -0.19 7.30 16.38
CA LEU A 288 -0.43 8.55 17.10
C LEU A 288 -0.28 9.75 16.17
N LEU A 289 0.77 9.76 15.33
CA LEU A 289 0.97 10.80 14.31
C LEU A 289 -0.22 10.90 13.36
N GLY A 290 -0.72 9.76 12.85
CA GLY A 290 -1.91 9.71 12.00
C GLY A 290 -3.19 10.18 12.72
N GLY A 291 -3.37 9.77 13.98
CA GLY A 291 -4.48 10.18 14.83
C GLY A 291 -4.49 11.68 15.12
N LEU A 292 -3.33 12.25 15.46
CA LEU A 292 -3.16 13.68 15.67
C LEU A 292 -3.42 14.48 14.39
N ALA A 293 -2.86 14.04 13.25
CA ALA A 293 -3.09 14.68 11.96
C ALA A 293 -4.58 14.71 11.60
N ALA A 294 -5.28 13.57 11.71
CA ALA A 294 -6.72 13.49 11.48
C ALA A 294 -7.53 14.32 12.50
N GLY A 295 -7.12 14.32 13.77
CA GLY A 295 -7.75 15.09 14.85
C GLY A 295 -7.67 16.60 14.63
N ILE A 296 -6.49 17.13 14.27
CA ILE A 296 -6.31 18.55 13.93
C ILE A 296 -7.23 18.94 12.77
N ILE A 297 -7.29 18.11 11.72
CA ILE A 297 -8.14 18.37 10.55
C ILE A 297 -9.62 18.28 10.89
N PHE A 298 -10.01 17.39 11.81
CA PHE A 298 -11.36 17.36 12.35
C PHE A 298 -11.73 18.69 13.00
N PHE A 299 -10.87 19.26 13.85
CA PHE A 299 -11.13 20.57 14.48
C PHE A 299 -11.17 21.71 13.45
N LEU A 300 -10.27 21.72 12.46
CA LEU A 300 -10.32 22.68 11.36
C LEU A 300 -11.62 22.57 10.55
N THR A 301 -12.11 21.34 10.34
CA THR A 301 -13.36 21.08 9.61
C THR A 301 -14.58 21.44 10.44
N LYS A 302 -14.55 21.20 11.76
CA LYS A 302 -15.62 21.54 12.71
C LYS A 302 -15.81 23.05 12.83
N THR A 303 -14.74 23.82 12.82
CA THR A 303 -14.76 25.30 12.85
C THR A 303 -15.10 25.93 11.50
N GLY A 304 -15.28 25.13 10.45
CA GLY A 304 -15.54 25.65 9.09
C GLY A 304 -14.32 26.28 8.43
N SER A 305 -13.13 26.15 9.02
CA SER A 305 -11.89 26.73 8.50
C SER A 305 -11.47 26.07 7.18
N ARG A 306 -11.31 26.91 6.14
CA ARG A 306 -10.93 26.51 4.78
C ARG A 306 -9.42 26.60 4.52
N MET A 307 -8.60 26.32 5.54
CA MET A 307 -7.13 26.32 5.43
C MET A 307 -6.62 25.08 4.68
N HIS A 308 -6.86 25.03 3.36
CA HIS A 308 -6.52 23.88 2.52
C HIS A 308 -5.03 23.53 2.56
N TRP A 309 -4.16 24.54 2.51
CA TRP A 309 -2.71 24.35 2.59
C TRP A 309 -2.25 23.69 3.88
N VAL A 310 -2.81 24.09 5.02
CA VAL A 310 -2.49 23.48 6.32
C VAL A 310 -2.87 22.01 6.33
N ARG A 311 -4.05 21.66 5.79
CA ARG A 311 -4.48 20.25 5.68
C ARG A 311 -3.53 19.43 4.80
N ILE A 312 -3.08 20.00 3.68
CA ILE A 312 -2.09 19.36 2.78
C ILE A 312 -0.80 19.08 3.56
N VAL A 313 -0.22 20.12 4.18
CA VAL A 313 1.06 19.99 4.88
C VAL A 313 0.98 18.96 6.01
N ILE A 314 -0.07 19.01 6.83
CA ILE A 314 -0.26 18.07 7.96
C ILE A 314 -0.38 16.62 7.47
N LEU A 315 -1.25 16.34 6.48
CA LEU A 315 -1.45 14.95 6.03
C LEU A 315 -0.28 14.43 5.21
N CYS A 316 0.26 15.25 4.30
CA CYS A 316 1.33 14.81 3.42
C CYS A 316 2.62 14.60 4.21
N SER A 317 2.91 15.43 5.23
CA SER A 317 4.05 15.21 6.12
C SER A 317 3.87 13.94 6.96
N ALA A 318 2.69 13.73 7.56
CA ALA A 318 2.42 12.53 8.34
C ALA A 318 2.57 11.25 7.50
N LEU A 319 2.02 11.24 6.27
CA LEU A 319 2.17 10.12 5.33
C LEU A 319 3.61 9.93 4.87
N ALA A 320 4.33 11.01 4.54
CA ALA A 320 5.71 10.93 4.10
C ALA A 320 6.63 10.39 5.20
N VAL A 321 6.48 10.88 6.44
CA VAL A 321 7.25 10.39 7.60
C VAL A 321 7.00 8.91 7.84
N ASP A 322 5.73 8.49 7.82
CA ASP A 322 5.38 7.09 8.02
C ASP A 322 5.95 6.19 6.93
N ILE A 323 5.73 6.53 5.65
CA ILE A 323 6.28 5.76 4.51
C ILE A 323 7.81 5.70 4.59
N PHE A 324 8.48 6.83 4.82
CA PHE A 324 9.94 6.90 4.80
C PHE A 324 10.57 6.06 5.90
N LEU A 325 10.08 6.20 7.14
CA LEU A 325 10.62 5.48 8.28
C LEU A 325 10.26 4.00 8.23
N SER A 326 9.01 3.67 7.90
CA SER A 326 8.55 2.29 7.87
C SER A 326 9.16 1.51 6.69
N ALA A 327 9.29 2.12 5.51
CA ALA A 327 9.97 1.49 4.36
C ALA A 327 11.45 1.23 4.66
N GLY A 328 12.15 2.21 5.24
CA GLY A 328 13.56 2.04 5.63
C GLY A 328 13.74 0.89 6.60
N ILE A 329 12.88 0.77 7.62
CA ILE A 329 12.94 -0.35 8.57
C ILE A 329 12.69 -1.69 7.87
N ILE A 330 11.72 -1.78 6.94
CA ILE A 330 11.43 -3.02 6.23
C ILE A 330 12.61 -3.45 5.35
N ILE A 331 13.17 -2.53 4.57
CA ILE A 331 14.36 -2.81 3.74
C ILE A 331 15.54 -3.25 4.61
N ASP A 332 15.76 -2.56 5.73
CA ASP A 332 16.79 -2.94 6.70
C ASP A 332 16.60 -4.36 7.22
N GLN A 333 15.37 -4.79 7.49
CA GLN A 333 15.11 -6.17 7.92
C GLN A 333 15.33 -7.19 6.79
N ILE A 334 15.14 -6.81 5.53
CA ILE A 334 15.29 -7.72 4.38
C ILE A 334 16.76 -7.92 4.01
N PHE A 335 17.57 -6.85 4.00
CA PHE A 335 18.94 -6.89 3.45
C PHE A 335 20.07 -6.87 4.49
N LYS A 336 19.78 -6.69 5.78
CA LYS A 336 20.78 -6.83 6.85
C LYS A 336 20.91 -8.27 7.38
N LEU A 337 19.97 -9.16 7.03
CA LEU A 337 20.08 -10.60 7.27
C LEU A 337 21.21 -11.21 6.43
#